data_AF-A0A5K1HQA2-F1
#
_entry.id   AF-A0A5K1HQA2-F1
#
_cell.length_a   1.000
_cell.length_b   1.000
_cell.length_c   1.000
_cell.angle_alpha   90.00
_cell.angle_beta   90.00
_cell.angle_gamma   90.00
#
_symmetry.space_group_name_H-M   'P 1'
#
loop_
_entity.id
_entity.type
_entity.pdbx_description
1 polymer ?
#
loop_
_entity_poly.entity_id
_entity_poly.type
_entity_poly.pdbx_seq_one_letter_code
_entity_poly.pdbx_strand_id
1 'polypeptide(L)' 'SSTVDIVEAQSKYGFWGWNLWRQPIGFIVFIISSLAECERLPFDLPEAEEELVA' A
#
# COMPACT_ATOMS: atom_id res chain seq x y z
N SER A 1 0.44 19.18 8.72
CA SER A 1 1.22 18.22 7.91
C SER A 1 0.37 17.83 6.73
N SER A 2 0.60 18.47 5.59
CA SER A 2 -0.07 18.19 4.31
C SER A 2 0.69 17.08 3.57
N THR A 3 0.04 16.42 2.61
CA THR A 3 0.71 15.48 1.68
C THR A 3 1.85 16.16 0.91
N VAL A 4 1.75 17.47 0.70
CA VAL A 4 2.80 18.30 0.08
C VAL A 4 4.11 18.25 0.89
N ASP A 5 4.03 18.34 2.22
CA ASP A 5 5.22 18.32 3.10
C ASP A 5 5.95 16.97 3.02
N ILE A 6 5.20 15.88 2.83
CA ILE A 6 5.74 14.51 2.70
C ILE A 6 6.48 14.36 1.37
N VAL A 7 5.89 14.85 0.28
CA VAL A 7 6.51 14.81 -1.06
C VAL A 7 7.76 15.68 -1.10
N GLU A 8 7.75 16.86 -0.48
CA GLU A 8 8.92 17.73 -0.40
C GLU A 8 10.08 17.08 0.36
N ALA A 9 9.79 16.41 1.48
CA ALA A 9 10.79 15.66 2.25
C ALA A 9 11.41 14.49 1.45
N GLN A 10 10.64 13.85 0.57
CA GLN A 10 11.12 12.76 -0.29
C GLN A 10 11.88 13.26 -1.53
N SER A 11 11.63 14.49 -1.99
CA SER A 11 12.26 15.09 -3.17
C SER A 11 13.72 15.54 -2.91
N LYS A 12 14.06 15.83 -1.66
CA LYS A 12 15.31 16.49 -1.25
C LYS A 12 16.60 15.74 -1.64
N TYR A 13 16.54 14.41 -1.76
CA TYR A 13 17.68 13.56 -2.12
C TYR A 13 17.38 12.65 -3.33
N GLY A 14 16.35 12.99 -4.14
CA GLY A 14 15.92 12.18 -5.28
C GLY A 14 15.55 10.74 -4.88
N PHE A 15 15.93 9.76 -5.70
CA PHE A 15 15.59 8.33 -5.50
C PHE A 15 16.05 7.77 -4.14
N TRP A 16 17.16 8.26 -3.59
CA TRP A 16 17.70 7.84 -2.29
C TRP A 16 17.01 8.52 -1.10
N GLY A 17 16.23 9.58 -1.33
CA GLY A 17 15.46 10.29 -0.31
C GLY A 17 14.10 9.66 0.00
N TRP A 18 13.71 8.63 -0.74
CA TRP A 18 12.38 8.05 -0.62
C TRP A 18 12.19 7.31 0.69
N ASN A 19 10.97 7.41 1.23
CA ASN A 19 10.60 6.74 2.48
C ASN A 19 10.66 5.21 2.38
N LEU A 20 10.69 4.66 1.16
CA LEU A 20 10.93 3.24 0.89
C LEU A 20 12.22 2.72 1.52
N TRP A 21 13.32 3.50 1.42
CA TRP A 21 14.62 3.12 1.97
C TRP A 21 14.70 3.29 3.49
N ARG A 22 13.95 4.25 4.04
CA ARG A 22 13.91 4.49 5.49
C ARG A 22 12.97 3.53 6.22
N GLN A 23 11.87 3.13 5.59
CA GLN A 23 10.82 2.32 6.20
C GLN A 23 10.34 1.20 5.25
N PRO A 24 11.21 0.24 4.92
CA PRO A 24 10.85 -0.85 4.01
C PRO A 24 9.73 -1.74 4.56
N ILE A 25 9.70 -1.98 5.88
CA ILE A 25 8.65 -2.77 6.53
C ILE A 25 7.30 -2.04 6.47
N GLY A 26 7.29 -0.74 6.77
CA GLY A 26 6.07 0.07 6.70
C GLY A 26 5.50 0.15 5.28
N PHE A 27 6.37 0.21 4.27
CA PHE A 27 5.97 0.13 2.88
C PHE A 27 5.30 -1.20 2.53
N ILE A 28 5.87 -2.33 2.97
CA ILE A 28 5.28 -3.66 2.71
C ILE A 28 3.90 -3.78 3.38
N VAL A 29 3.77 -3.35 4.63
CA VAL A 29 2.50 -3.37 5.35
C VAL A 29 1.46 -2.48 4.66
N PHE A 30 1.87 -1.28 4.23
CA PHE A 30 1.00 -0.37 3.48
C PHE A 30 0.53 -0.99 2.16
N ILE A 31 1.43 -1.59 1.38
CA ILE A 31 1.09 -2.28 0.13
C ILE A 31 0.12 -3.42 0.37
N ILE A 32 0.37 -4.30 1.35
CA ILE A 32 -0.52 -5.41 1.67
C ILE A 32 -1.89 -4.89 2.10
N SER A 33 -1.94 -3.85 2.93
CA SER A 33 -3.19 -3.26 3.41
C SER A 33 -3.98 -2.60 2.28
N SER A 34 -3.32 -1.85 1.39
CA SER A 34 -3.97 -1.26 0.20
C SER A 34 -4.45 -2.32 -0.78
N LEU A 35 -3.72 -3.42 -0.96
CA LEU A 35 -4.15 -4.55 -1.78
C LEU A 35 -5.38 -5.25 -1.18
N ALA A 36 -5.41 -5.41 0.15
CA ALA A 36 -6.55 -5.98 0.86
C ALA A 36 -7.79 -5.07 0.81
N GLU A 37 -7.62 -3.75 0.91
CA GLU A 37 -8.70 -2.77 0.79
C GLU A 37 -9.26 -2.70 -0.64
N CYS A 38 -8.41 -2.87 -1.65
CA CYS A 38 -8.81 -2.92 -3.06
C CYS A 38 -9.38 -4.28 -3.49
N GLU A 39 -9.63 -5.21 -2.56
CA GLU A 39 -10.29 -6.51 -2.82
C GLU A 39 -9.75 -7.23 -4.07
N ARG A 40 -8.41 -7.25 -4.26
CA ARG A 40 -7.79 -7.87 -5.45
C ARG A 40 -6.96 -9.08 -5.02
N LEU A 41 -7.03 -10.19 -5.77
CA LEU A 41 -6.24 -11.42 -5.60
C LEU A 41 -4.85 -11.13 -4.99
N PRO A 42 -4.47 -11.67 -3.80
CA PRO A 42 -4.88 -12.94 -3.17
C PRO A 42 -5.82 -12.82 -1.94
N PHE A 43 -6.41 -11.64 -1.68
CA PHE A 43 -7.28 -11.40 -0.51
C PHE A 43 -8.75 -11.12 -0.87
N ASP A 44 -9.14 -11.50 -2.07
CA ASP A 44 -10.50 -11.39 -2.59
C ASP A 44 -11.38 -12.45 -1.88
N LEU A 45 -12.12 -12.04 -0.84
CA LEU A 45 -13.17 -12.83 -0.19
C LEU A 45 -14.55 -12.88 -0.92
N PRO A 46 -14.96 -11.95 -1.81
CA PRO A 46 -16.30 -11.99 -2.40
C PRO A 46 -16.51 -13.06 -3.49
N GLU A 47 -15.45 -13.60 -4.12
CA GLU A 47 -15.62 -14.67 -5.14
C GLU A 47 -15.94 -16.05 -4.50
N ALA A 48 -15.60 -16.26 -3.22
CA ALA A 48 -15.87 -17.52 -2.52
C ALA A 48 -17.26 -17.59 -1.86
N GLU A 49 -18.04 -16.50 -1.88
CA GLU A 49 -19.41 -16.50 -1.36
C GLU A 49 -20.47 -16.88 -2.41
N GLU A 50 -20.23 -16.66 -3.72
CA GLU A 50 -21.18 -17.07 -4.76
C GLU A 50 -21.24 -18.60 -4.98
N GLU A 51 -20.19 -19.35 -4.62
CA GLU A 51 -20.20 -20.82 -4.73
C GLU A 51 -20.95 -21.52 -3.57
N LEU A 52 -21.19 -20.82 -2.45
CA LEU A 52 -21.92 -21.37 -1.29
C LEU A 52 -23.44 -21.11 -1.34
N VAL A 53 -23.93 -20.32 -2.30
CA VAL A 53 -25.36 -20.01 -2.47
C VAL A 53 -25.99 -20.78 -3.65
N ALA A 54 -25.17 -21.41 -4.50
CA ALA A 54 -25.62 -22.19 -5.68
C ALA A 54 -25.97 -23.65 -5.38
#